data_AF-A0A124SG26-F1
#
_entry.id   AF-A0A124SG26-F1
#
_cell.length_a   1.000
_cell.length_b   1.000
_cell.length_c   1.000
_cell.angle_alpha   90.00
_cell.angle_beta   90.00
_cell.angle_gamma   90.00
#
_symmetry.space_group_name_H-M   'P 1'
#
loop_
_entity.id
_entity.type
_entity.pdbx_description
1 polymer ?
#
loop_
_entity_poly.entity_id
_entity_poly.type
_entity_poly.pdbx_seq_one_letter_code
_entity_poly.pdbx_strand_id
1 'polypeptide(L)'
;MAMSANAPHTLLLKNPSILKTSTSTTPGIHVFPIARATAKPISIKCSYSATVVAPPTSASAQDRVFNFAAGPATLPENVLLKAESELYNWRGAGMSVMEMSHRGKEFLSIIQKAESDLRKYLHICANETIHGVEFKDYPTPKNKDSLLIADMSSNFCSKPVDVSKFGIIYAGAQKNVGPSGVTIVIIRKDLIGNAQEITPVMLDYKIHADNNSLYNTPPCYGIYMCGLVFEDLLAQGGLVEIEKKNVKKAQILYDAIDESKGFYRCPVEKSVRSLMNVPFTLEKSELEAEFVKEAAKEKMVQLKGHRSVGGMRASIYNAMPLAGVEKLVAFMKDFQAKHG
;
A
#
# COMPACT_ATOMS: atom_id res chain seq x y z
N MET A 1 15.72 31.25 6.20
CA MET A 1 17.06 30.69 6.53
C MET A 1 17.10 29.26 6.01
N ALA A 2 17.80 29.04 4.90
CA ALA A 2 17.96 27.72 4.31
C ALA A 2 19.45 27.37 4.34
N MET A 3 19.79 26.20 4.90
CA MET A 3 21.10 25.58 4.75
C MET A 3 20.95 24.28 3.93
N SER A 4 21.68 24.25 2.83
CA SER A 4 22.51 23.15 2.31
C SER A 4 21.93 21.72 2.27
N ALA A 5 21.76 21.22 1.04
CA ALA A 5 22.13 19.85 0.69
C ALA A 5 22.90 19.86 -0.64
N ASN A 6 24.21 19.59 -0.55
CA ASN A 6 25.11 19.36 -1.67
C ASN A 6 24.97 17.91 -2.13
N ALA A 7 24.69 17.68 -3.40
CA ALA A 7 25.01 16.42 -4.08
C ALA A 7 25.47 16.76 -5.51
N PRO A 8 26.73 16.47 -5.88
CA PRO A 8 27.25 16.82 -7.19
C PRO A 8 27.18 15.64 -8.17
N HIS A 9 27.16 16.00 -9.46
CA HIS A 9 27.47 15.19 -10.64
C HIS A 9 26.35 14.36 -11.29
N THR A 10 25.54 15.04 -12.10
CA THR A 10 25.05 14.47 -13.36
C THR A 10 25.87 15.09 -14.50
N LEU A 11 26.76 14.30 -15.10
CA LEU A 11 27.74 14.72 -16.11
C LEU A 11 27.36 14.17 -17.49
N LEU A 12 26.13 14.39 -17.92
CA LEU A 12 25.71 14.13 -19.30
C LEU A 12 24.82 15.28 -19.74
N LEU A 13 25.22 15.91 -20.85
CA LEU A 13 24.59 17.04 -21.55
C LEU A 13 24.94 18.45 -21.03
N LYS A 14 26.12 18.96 -21.42
CA LYS A 14 26.31 20.40 -21.70
C LYS A 14 27.17 20.61 -22.96
N ASN A 15 26.52 20.54 -24.11
CA ASN A 15 26.84 21.36 -25.30
C ASN A 15 26.21 22.76 -25.10
N PRO A 16 26.46 23.81 -25.91
CA PRO A 16 27.42 24.01 -27.01
C PRO A 16 28.18 25.38 -26.93
N SER A 17 29.10 25.58 -27.87
CA SER A 17 29.74 26.83 -28.32
C SER A 17 29.10 28.18 -27.96
N ILE A 18 29.89 29.11 -27.40
CA ILE A 18 29.64 30.57 -27.46
C ILE A 18 30.94 31.33 -27.73
N LEU A 19 30.87 32.16 -28.77
CA LEU A 19 31.82 33.16 -29.27
C LEU A 19 32.44 34.07 -28.20
N LYS A 20 33.66 34.56 -28.46
CA LYS A 20 34.00 35.99 -28.33
C LYS A 20 35.22 36.36 -29.18
N THR A 21 35.09 37.53 -29.78
CA THR A 21 35.90 38.19 -30.82
C THR A 21 36.81 39.28 -30.25
N SER A 22 37.99 39.48 -30.83
CA SER A 22 38.71 40.77 -31.03
C SER A 22 40.12 40.47 -31.59
N THR A 23 40.77 41.15 -32.53
CA THR A 23 40.56 42.35 -33.37
C THR A 23 41.73 42.41 -34.37
N SER A 24 41.47 42.84 -35.62
CA SER A 24 42.32 43.57 -36.61
C SER A 24 43.76 43.08 -36.92
N THR A 25 44.25 42.91 -38.16
CA THR A 25 44.18 43.73 -39.40
C THR A 25 44.61 42.90 -40.63
N THR A 26 44.07 43.20 -41.81
CA THR A 26 44.50 42.79 -43.18
C THR A 26 45.55 43.78 -43.74
N PRO A 27 46.18 43.60 -44.93
CA PRO A 27 46.14 42.45 -45.86
C PRO A 27 47.51 42.01 -46.43
N GLY A 28 47.58 40.78 -46.91
CA GLY A 28 48.67 40.33 -47.78
C GLY A 28 48.27 39.04 -48.50
N ILE A 29 47.93 39.16 -49.79
CA ILE A 29 47.63 38.01 -50.64
C ILE A 29 48.96 37.32 -50.99
N HIS A 30 49.14 36.11 -50.50
CA HIS A 30 50.06 35.15 -51.10
C HIS A 30 49.30 33.85 -51.39
N VAL A 31 49.04 33.63 -52.67
CA VAL A 31 48.59 32.34 -53.20
C VAL A 31 49.84 31.54 -53.57
N PHE A 32 50.08 30.42 -52.90
CA PHE A 32 50.88 29.25 -53.35
C PHE A 32 50.80 28.16 -52.25
N PRO A 33 51.02 26.87 -52.55
CA PRO A 33 50.34 25.97 -53.49
C PRO A 33 49.54 24.89 -52.73
N ILE A 34 48.73 24.10 -53.44
CA ILE A 34 48.06 22.91 -52.88
C ILE A 34 49.13 21.86 -52.55
N ALA A 35 49.51 21.77 -51.29
CA ALA A 35 50.22 20.61 -50.75
C ALA A 35 49.19 19.62 -50.20
N ARG A 36 49.20 18.40 -50.77
CA ARG A 36 48.43 17.24 -50.31
C ARG A 36 48.92 16.87 -48.90
N ALA A 37 48.32 17.45 -47.86
CA ALA A 37 48.62 17.06 -46.49
C ALA A 37 48.02 15.68 -46.23
N THR A 38 48.88 14.67 -46.13
CA THR A 38 48.52 13.36 -45.61
C THR A 38 47.92 13.53 -44.21
N ALA A 39 46.64 13.24 -44.04
CA ALA A 39 46.03 13.17 -42.72
C ALA A 39 46.73 12.06 -41.93
N LYS A 40 47.64 12.42 -41.02
CA LYS A 40 48.19 11.49 -40.05
C LYS A 40 47.04 11.04 -39.14
N PRO A 41 46.82 9.73 -38.94
CA PRO A 41 45.83 9.27 -37.99
C PRO A 41 46.24 9.76 -36.59
N ILE A 42 45.38 10.53 -35.95
CA ILE A 42 45.53 10.88 -34.54
C ILE A 42 45.29 9.58 -33.76
N SER A 43 46.37 8.95 -33.31
CA SER A 43 46.26 7.85 -32.34
C SER A 43 46.03 8.46 -30.97
N ILE A 44 44.80 8.36 -30.48
CA ILE A 44 44.49 8.61 -29.06
C ILE A 44 45.01 7.40 -28.29
N LYS A 45 46.18 7.53 -27.65
CA LYS A 45 46.65 6.54 -26.68
C LYS A 45 46.01 6.85 -25.32
N CYS A 46 45.00 6.08 -24.95
CA CYS A 46 44.58 5.99 -23.54
C CYS A 46 45.65 5.22 -22.77
N SER A 47 46.48 5.90 -22.00
CA SER A 47 47.26 5.27 -20.95
C SER A 47 46.35 5.04 -19.74
N TYR A 48 45.93 3.79 -19.54
CA TYR A 48 45.25 3.35 -18.33
C TYR A 48 46.30 2.80 -17.36
N SER A 49 46.44 3.41 -16.18
CA SER A 49 47.11 2.75 -15.07
C SER A 49 46.11 1.80 -14.43
N ALA A 50 46.24 0.51 -14.75
CA ALA A 50 45.49 -0.53 -14.09
C ALA A 50 46.01 -0.67 -12.65
N THR A 51 45.37 0.00 -11.70
CA THR A 51 45.41 -0.48 -10.33
C THR A 51 44.57 -1.75 -10.32
N VAL A 52 45.21 -2.91 -10.34
CA VAL A 52 44.54 -4.19 -10.12
C VAL A 52 44.05 -4.16 -8.66
N VAL A 53 42.83 -3.68 -8.46
CA VAL A 53 42.12 -3.91 -7.20
C VAL A 53 41.87 -5.40 -7.17
N ALA A 54 42.39 -6.07 -6.14
CA ALA A 54 42.12 -7.49 -5.91
C ALA A 54 40.60 -7.73 -5.99
N PRO A 55 40.15 -8.87 -6.56
CA PRO A 55 38.72 -9.17 -6.58
C PRO A 55 38.20 -9.08 -5.14
N PRO A 56 37.02 -8.46 -4.92
CA PRO A 56 36.47 -8.38 -3.58
C PRO A 56 36.36 -9.80 -3.02
N THR A 57 36.91 -10.00 -1.83
CA THR A 57 36.61 -11.19 -1.01
C THR A 57 35.11 -11.35 -0.95
N SER A 58 34.60 -12.58 -1.08
CA SER A 58 33.17 -12.89 -1.06
C SER A 58 32.46 -12.14 0.06
N ALA A 59 31.65 -11.14 -0.29
CA ALA A 59 30.92 -10.33 0.67
C ALA A 59 29.96 -11.23 1.46
N SER A 60 29.96 -11.08 2.78
CA SER A 60 29.06 -11.81 3.67
C SER A 60 27.80 -10.99 3.93
N ALA A 61 26.71 -11.64 4.36
CA ALA A 61 25.48 -10.99 4.80
C ALA A 61 25.69 -9.84 5.81
N GLN A 62 26.79 -9.90 6.56
CA GLN A 62 27.15 -8.94 7.62
C GLN A 62 27.76 -7.64 7.10
N ASP A 63 28.17 -7.59 5.82
CA ASP A 63 28.77 -6.40 5.21
C ASP A 63 27.72 -5.42 4.65
N ARG A 64 26.45 -5.85 4.55
CA ARG A 64 25.34 -5.00 4.11
C ARG A 64 24.83 -4.13 5.25
N VAL A 65 24.59 -2.85 4.98
CA VAL A 65 23.97 -1.93 5.92
C VAL A 65 22.48 -2.26 6.16
N PHE A 66 21.99 -1.96 7.35
CA PHE A 66 20.55 -1.98 7.64
C PHE A 66 19.88 -0.75 7.02
N ASN A 67 19.28 -0.94 5.83
CA ASN A 67 18.62 0.13 5.09
C ASN A 67 17.15 0.30 5.52
N PHE A 68 16.86 1.35 6.31
CA PHE A 68 15.51 1.74 6.76
C PHE A 68 14.80 2.76 5.83
N ALA A 69 15.27 2.94 4.61
CA ALA A 69 14.65 3.88 3.67
C ALA A 69 13.18 3.51 3.38
N ALA A 70 12.33 4.53 3.26
CA ALA A 70 10.89 4.37 3.04
C ALA A 70 10.50 4.07 1.58
N GLY A 71 11.45 4.12 0.64
CA GLY A 71 11.22 3.90 -0.78
C GLY A 71 12.23 4.66 -1.67
N PRO A 72 13.02 3.98 -2.52
CA PRO A 72 13.23 2.53 -2.55
C PRO A 72 13.74 2.00 -1.21
N ALA A 73 13.36 0.77 -0.86
CA ALA A 73 13.66 0.14 0.43
C ALA A 73 14.58 -1.07 0.28
N THR A 74 14.98 -1.68 1.40
CA THR A 74 15.79 -2.91 1.39
C THR A 74 15.06 -4.09 0.73
N LEU A 75 15.81 -4.98 0.07
CA LEU A 75 15.32 -6.23 -0.52
C LEU A 75 15.98 -7.44 0.16
N PRO A 76 15.34 -8.62 0.16
CA PRO A 76 15.93 -9.84 0.69
C PRO A 76 17.27 -10.18 0.00
N GLU A 77 18.29 -10.50 0.80
CA GLU A 77 19.64 -10.74 0.30
C GLU A 77 19.70 -11.94 -0.66
N ASN A 78 19.04 -13.05 -0.32
CA ASN A 78 18.97 -14.23 -1.17
C ASN A 78 18.36 -13.94 -2.55
N VAL A 79 17.43 -12.98 -2.65
CA VAL A 79 16.86 -12.54 -3.92
C VAL A 79 17.89 -11.76 -4.74
N LEU A 80 18.64 -10.86 -4.10
CA LEU A 80 19.71 -10.10 -4.76
C LEU A 80 20.84 -11.00 -5.27
N LEU A 81 21.28 -11.96 -4.44
CA LEU A 81 22.30 -12.94 -4.81
C LEU A 81 21.83 -13.86 -5.94
N LYS A 82 20.55 -14.23 -5.93
CA LYS A 82 19.98 -15.02 -7.02
C LYS A 82 19.98 -14.23 -8.33
N ALA A 83 19.55 -12.96 -8.28
CA ALA A 83 19.56 -12.08 -9.44
C ALA A 83 20.98 -11.87 -10.00
N GLU A 84 21.98 -11.67 -9.13
CA GLU A 84 23.39 -11.59 -9.50
C GLU A 84 23.86 -12.87 -10.19
N SER A 85 23.59 -14.05 -9.60
CA SER A 85 24.02 -15.34 -10.14
C SER A 85 23.46 -15.67 -11.53
N GLU A 86 22.29 -15.13 -11.88
CA GLU A 86 21.61 -15.37 -13.15
C GLU A 86 21.72 -14.18 -14.12
N LEU A 87 22.44 -13.11 -13.76
CA LEU A 87 22.45 -11.85 -14.50
C LEU A 87 23.07 -11.99 -15.90
N TYR A 88 24.15 -12.75 -16.02
CA TYR A 88 24.89 -12.92 -17.28
C TYR A 88 24.24 -13.94 -18.22
N ASN A 89 23.74 -15.05 -17.68
CA ASN A 89 23.07 -16.08 -18.45
C ASN A 89 21.99 -16.74 -17.60
N TRP A 90 20.72 -16.41 -17.87
CA TRP A 90 19.62 -16.89 -17.07
C TRP A 90 19.32 -18.36 -17.41
N ARG A 91 19.61 -19.25 -16.46
CA ARG A 91 19.30 -20.70 -16.53
C ARG A 91 19.78 -21.39 -17.82
N GLY A 92 20.92 -20.96 -18.36
CA GLY A 92 21.49 -21.53 -19.58
C GLY A 92 20.78 -21.12 -20.87
N ALA A 93 19.90 -20.11 -20.85
CA ALA A 93 19.22 -19.57 -22.03
C ALA A 93 20.18 -18.92 -23.05
N GLY A 94 21.44 -18.71 -22.68
CA GLY A 94 22.46 -18.08 -23.52
C GLY A 94 22.39 -16.55 -23.53
N MET A 95 21.53 -15.95 -22.70
CA MET A 95 21.36 -14.50 -22.60
C MET A 95 20.85 -14.09 -21.21
N SER A 96 21.02 -12.81 -20.87
CA SER A 96 20.43 -12.19 -19.68
C SER A 96 18.91 -12.06 -19.80
N VAL A 97 18.19 -12.03 -18.67
CA VAL A 97 16.77 -11.63 -18.65
C VAL A 97 16.56 -10.25 -19.28
N MET A 98 17.54 -9.35 -19.15
CA MET A 98 17.48 -8.00 -19.71
C MET A 98 17.47 -7.97 -21.25
N GLU A 99 17.87 -9.07 -21.90
CA GLU A 99 17.97 -9.20 -23.36
C GLU A 99 16.85 -10.06 -23.96
N MET A 100 16.04 -10.70 -23.11
CA MET A 100 14.99 -11.60 -23.56
C MET A 100 13.87 -10.88 -24.31
N SER A 101 13.40 -11.48 -25.39
CA SER A 101 12.15 -11.06 -26.04
C SER A 101 10.96 -11.30 -25.10
N HIS A 102 10.12 -10.29 -24.91
CA HIS A 102 8.88 -10.40 -24.13
C HIS A 102 7.86 -11.41 -24.69
N ARG A 103 8.05 -11.88 -25.94
CA ARG A 103 7.26 -12.94 -26.57
C ARG A 103 7.98 -14.30 -26.59
N GLY A 104 9.22 -14.36 -26.11
CA GLY A 104 10.03 -15.57 -26.04
C GLY A 104 9.56 -16.51 -24.93
N LYS A 105 9.80 -17.82 -25.10
CA LYS A 105 9.36 -18.86 -24.17
C LYS A 105 9.95 -18.67 -22.76
N GLU A 106 11.17 -18.17 -22.66
CA GLU A 106 11.87 -17.91 -21.40
C GLU A 106 11.14 -16.82 -20.60
N PHE A 107 10.92 -15.65 -21.21
CA PHE A 107 10.23 -14.55 -20.53
C PHE A 107 8.76 -14.87 -20.24
N LEU A 108 8.07 -15.58 -21.15
CA LEU A 108 6.72 -16.08 -20.89
C LEU A 108 6.68 -17.00 -19.65
N SER A 109 7.67 -17.87 -19.46
CA SER A 109 7.75 -18.71 -18.26
C SER A 109 7.99 -17.89 -16.98
N ILE A 110 8.80 -16.83 -17.05
CA ILE A 110 9.07 -15.93 -15.91
C ILE A 110 7.80 -15.22 -15.49
N ILE A 111 7.11 -14.57 -16.43
CA ILE A 111 5.91 -13.79 -16.13
C ILE A 111 4.74 -14.68 -15.68
N GLN A 112 4.56 -15.85 -16.31
CA GLN A 112 3.53 -16.82 -15.90
C GLN A 112 3.80 -17.40 -14.52
N LYS A 113 5.06 -17.68 -14.18
CA LYS A 113 5.44 -18.18 -12.84
C LYS A 113 5.28 -17.09 -11.78
N ALA A 114 5.71 -15.87 -12.06
CA ALA A 114 5.53 -14.73 -11.16
C ALA A 114 4.05 -14.46 -10.90
N GLU A 115 3.23 -14.48 -11.96
CA GLU A 115 1.78 -14.38 -11.85
C GLU A 115 1.18 -15.56 -11.07
N SER A 116 1.60 -16.80 -11.34
CA SER A 116 1.14 -17.99 -10.61
C SER A 116 1.49 -17.93 -9.13
N ASP A 117 2.71 -17.55 -8.77
CA ASP A 117 3.13 -17.42 -7.37
C ASP A 117 2.38 -16.28 -6.65
N LEU A 118 2.19 -15.15 -7.32
CA LEU A 118 1.38 -14.05 -6.80
C LEU A 118 -0.09 -14.49 -6.62
N ARG A 119 -0.63 -15.27 -7.55
CA ARG A 119 -2.00 -15.78 -7.54
C ARG A 119 -2.26 -16.90 -6.54
N LYS A 120 -1.24 -17.50 -5.93
CA LYS A 120 -1.44 -18.48 -4.85
C LYS A 120 -2.14 -17.88 -3.64
N TYR A 121 -2.06 -16.56 -3.46
CA TYR A 121 -2.70 -15.85 -2.36
C TYR A 121 -3.36 -14.58 -2.90
N LEU A 122 -4.65 -14.65 -3.25
CA LEU A 122 -5.42 -13.43 -3.49
C LEU A 122 -5.76 -12.83 -2.12
N HIS A 123 -4.92 -11.92 -1.64
CA HIS A 123 -5.20 -11.16 -0.43
C HIS A 123 -6.00 -9.89 -0.77
N ILE A 124 -7.10 -9.68 -0.08
CA ILE A 124 -7.91 -8.47 -0.18
C ILE A 124 -8.04 -7.78 1.18
N CYS A 125 -8.14 -6.47 1.17
CA CYS A 125 -8.68 -5.70 2.29
C CYS A 125 -10.19 -5.54 2.06
N ALA A 126 -11.01 -6.25 2.83
CA ALA A 126 -12.47 -6.25 2.63
C ALA A 126 -13.10 -4.87 2.85
N ASN A 127 -12.49 -4.06 3.73
CA ASN A 127 -12.87 -2.67 3.96
C ASN A 127 -11.65 -1.81 4.31
N GLU A 128 -11.29 -0.88 3.44
CA GLU A 128 -10.16 0.03 3.62
C GLU A 128 -10.63 1.31 4.34
N THR A 129 -10.08 1.55 5.52
CA THR A 129 -10.59 2.59 6.43
C THR A 129 -10.23 4.00 6.04
N ILE A 130 -9.12 4.25 5.33
CA ILE A 130 -8.65 5.60 5.03
C ILE A 130 -9.46 6.22 3.90
N HIS A 131 -9.62 5.48 2.81
CA HIS A 131 -10.33 5.88 1.61
C HIS A 131 -11.79 5.43 1.62
N GLY A 132 -12.23 4.67 2.62
CA GLY A 132 -13.65 4.33 2.80
C GLY A 132 -14.21 3.46 1.68
N VAL A 133 -13.41 2.49 1.22
CA VAL A 133 -13.77 1.56 0.13
C VAL A 133 -14.06 0.19 0.73
N GLU A 134 -15.18 -0.41 0.36
CA GLU A 134 -15.62 -1.72 0.85
C GLU A 134 -16.03 -2.63 -0.30
N PHE A 135 -15.57 -3.89 -0.24
CA PHE A 135 -16.11 -4.95 -1.07
C PHE A 135 -17.55 -5.27 -0.66
N LYS A 136 -18.50 -4.98 -1.56
CA LYS A 136 -19.91 -5.37 -1.39
C LYS A 136 -20.09 -6.87 -1.62
N ASP A 137 -19.41 -7.38 -2.63
CA ASP A 137 -19.21 -8.79 -2.89
C ASP A 137 -17.72 -9.13 -2.94
N TYR A 138 -17.40 -10.39 -2.70
CA TYR A 138 -16.03 -10.88 -2.69
C TYR A 138 -15.66 -11.52 -4.03
N PRO A 139 -14.46 -11.23 -4.57
CA PRO A 139 -14.02 -11.80 -5.84
C PRO A 139 -13.86 -13.32 -5.71
N THR A 140 -14.31 -14.06 -6.72
CA THR A 140 -13.98 -15.48 -6.84
C THR A 140 -12.65 -15.61 -7.59
N PRO A 141 -11.62 -16.26 -7.01
CA PRO A 141 -10.38 -16.50 -7.71
C PRO A 141 -10.64 -17.28 -9.02
N LYS A 142 -10.07 -16.83 -10.14
CA LYS A 142 -10.28 -17.47 -11.46
C LYS A 142 -9.67 -18.87 -11.54
N ASN A 143 -8.60 -19.13 -10.79
CA ASN A 143 -7.99 -20.45 -10.70
C ASN A 143 -8.65 -21.23 -9.56
N LYS A 144 -9.06 -22.46 -9.83
CA LYS A 144 -9.72 -23.35 -8.85
C LYS A 144 -8.84 -23.63 -7.62
N ASP A 145 -7.52 -23.54 -7.78
CA ASP A 145 -6.56 -23.78 -6.69
C ASP A 145 -6.17 -22.50 -5.93
N SER A 146 -6.62 -21.33 -6.38
CA SER A 146 -6.31 -20.06 -5.71
C SER A 146 -7.21 -19.84 -4.50
N LEU A 147 -6.61 -19.46 -3.39
CA LEU A 147 -7.32 -19.16 -2.14
C LEU A 147 -7.56 -17.66 -2.02
N LEU A 148 -8.77 -17.29 -1.61
CA LEU A 148 -9.09 -15.93 -1.20
C LEU A 148 -8.73 -15.76 0.28
N ILE A 149 -7.90 -14.77 0.58
CA ILE A 149 -7.56 -14.33 1.93
C ILE A 149 -8.11 -12.92 2.13
N ALA A 150 -8.83 -12.68 3.23
CA ALA A 150 -9.41 -11.37 3.50
C ALA A 150 -9.02 -10.82 4.87
N ASP A 151 -8.48 -9.60 4.85
CA ASP A 151 -8.47 -8.73 6.02
C ASP A 151 -9.86 -8.12 6.20
N MET A 152 -10.57 -8.54 7.25
CA MET A 152 -11.88 -8.01 7.61
C MET A 152 -11.82 -7.13 8.86
N SER A 153 -10.64 -6.69 9.31
CA SER A 153 -10.48 -6.02 10.60
C SER A 153 -11.50 -4.90 10.86
N SER A 154 -11.85 -4.11 9.85
CA SER A 154 -12.74 -2.93 9.95
C SER A 154 -14.20 -3.20 9.60
N ASN A 155 -14.55 -4.39 9.11
CA ASN A 155 -15.94 -4.79 8.81
C ASN A 155 -16.30 -6.20 9.34
N PHE A 156 -15.46 -6.77 10.21
CA PHE A 156 -15.70 -8.08 10.81
C PHE A 156 -17.00 -8.06 11.61
N CYS A 157 -17.89 -9.02 11.38
CA CYS A 157 -19.23 -9.07 11.98
C CYS A 157 -20.11 -7.82 11.70
N SER A 158 -19.90 -7.08 10.60
CA SER A 158 -20.81 -5.98 10.22
C SER A 158 -21.99 -6.42 9.34
N LYS A 159 -21.86 -7.59 8.70
CA LYS A 159 -22.83 -8.22 7.79
C LYS A 159 -22.63 -9.73 7.71
N PRO A 160 -23.60 -10.52 7.22
CA PRO A 160 -23.40 -11.93 6.93
C PRO A 160 -22.25 -12.15 5.93
N VAL A 161 -21.46 -13.20 6.16
CA VAL A 161 -20.35 -13.59 5.27
C VAL A 161 -20.45 -15.09 5.01
N ASP A 162 -20.44 -15.47 3.73
CA ASP A 162 -20.24 -16.85 3.32
C ASP A 162 -18.76 -17.22 3.48
N VAL A 163 -18.42 -17.77 4.65
CA VAL A 163 -17.06 -18.15 5.03
C VAL A 163 -16.47 -19.21 4.09
N SER A 164 -17.30 -20.00 3.40
CA SER A 164 -16.84 -21.07 2.49
C SER A 164 -16.05 -20.54 1.28
N LYS A 165 -16.22 -19.25 0.94
CA LYS A 165 -15.50 -18.58 -0.14
C LYS A 165 -14.04 -18.28 0.17
N PHE A 166 -13.62 -18.41 1.43
CA PHE A 166 -12.31 -17.98 1.90
C PHE A 166 -11.43 -19.14 2.34
N GLY A 167 -10.13 -19.04 2.07
CA GLY A 167 -9.14 -19.86 2.73
C GLY A 167 -8.86 -19.34 4.15
N ILE A 168 -8.68 -18.02 4.27
CA ILE A 168 -8.44 -17.33 5.55
C ILE A 168 -9.22 -16.03 5.61
N ILE A 169 -9.88 -15.78 6.73
CA ILE A 169 -10.34 -14.45 7.16
C ILE A 169 -9.56 -14.10 8.42
N TYR A 170 -9.00 -12.89 8.51
CA TYR A 170 -8.46 -12.39 9.77
C TYR A 170 -8.97 -10.99 10.09
N ALA A 171 -9.03 -10.68 11.37
CA ALA A 171 -9.48 -9.39 11.87
C ALA A 171 -8.82 -9.04 13.19
N GLY A 172 -8.17 -7.87 13.26
CA GLY A 172 -7.88 -7.24 14.55
C GLY A 172 -9.19 -6.79 15.21
N ALA A 173 -9.42 -7.17 16.46
CA ALA A 173 -10.70 -6.95 17.14
C ALA A 173 -11.05 -5.46 17.35
N GLN A 174 -10.02 -4.59 17.47
CA GLN A 174 -10.08 -3.20 17.96
C GLN A 174 -10.98 -2.24 17.18
N LYS A 175 -11.49 -2.64 16.02
CA LYS A 175 -12.34 -1.77 15.21
C LYS A 175 -13.82 -2.04 15.48
N ASN A 176 -14.24 -3.30 15.39
CA ASN A 176 -15.67 -3.61 15.32
C ASN A 176 -16.17 -4.60 16.39
N VAL A 177 -15.28 -5.40 17.01
CA VAL A 177 -15.71 -6.54 17.86
C VAL A 177 -14.97 -6.68 19.20
N GLY A 178 -14.12 -5.73 19.58
CA GLY A 178 -13.45 -5.78 20.86
C GLY A 178 -12.38 -4.69 21.03
N PRO A 179 -11.61 -4.72 22.13
CA PRO A 179 -10.46 -3.85 22.32
C PRO A 179 -9.23 -4.33 21.52
N SER A 180 -8.18 -3.50 21.47
CA SER A 180 -6.88 -3.91 20.94
C SER A 180 -6.21 -4.98 21.79
N GLY A 181 -5.39 -5.81 21.14
CA GLY A 181 -4.66 -6.91 21.79
C GLY A 181 -5.18 -8.30 21.43
N VAL A 182 -6.26 -8.40 20.63
CA VAL A 182 -6.78 -9.65 20.08
C VAL A 182 -6.86 -9.58 18.56
N THR A 183 -6.38 -10.63 17.90
CA THR A 183 -6.60 -10.87 16.47
C THR A 183 -7.32 -12.20 16.33
N ILE A 184 -8.40 -12.19 15.55
CA ILE A 184 -9.20 -13.38 15.24
C ILE A 184 -8.76 -13.88 13.87
N VAL A 185 -8.54 -15.19 13.74
CA VAL A 185 -8.23 -15.86 12.48
C VAL A 185 -9.22 -17.01 12.29
N ILE A 186 -9.95 -16.98 11.18
CA ILE A 186 -10.79 -18.08 10.70
C ILE A 186 -10.04 -18.69 9.51
N ILE A 187 -9.51 -19.90 9.69
CA ILE A 187 -8.69 -20.59 8.70
C ILE A 187 -9.31 -21.94 8.33
N ARG A 188 -9.34 -22.26 7.04
CA ARG A 188 -9.78 -23.57 6.53
C ARG A 188 -8.82 -24.66 7.03
N LYS A 189 -9.35 -25.73 7.62
CA LYS A 189 -8.56 -26.73 8.37
C LYS A 189 -7.48 -27.44 7.53
N ASP A 190 -7.75 -27.65 6.25
CA ASP A 190 -6.82 -28.26 5.28
C ASP A 190 -5.61 -27.37 4.96
N LEU A 191 -5.64 -26.09 5.35
CA LEU A 191 -4.52 -25.15 5.20
C LEU A 191 -3.61 -25.09 6.43
N ILE A 192 -3.96 -25.80 7.51
CA ILE A 192 -3.20 -25.77 8.77
C ILE A 192 -2.06 -26.80 8.72
N GLY A 193 -0.85 -26.36 9.08
CA GLY A 193 0.37 -27.18 9.07
C GLY A 193 1.32 -26.79 7.94
N ASN A 194 2.46 -27.48 7.86
CA ASN A 194 3.51 -27.24 6.86
C ASN A 194 3.98 -25.77 6.82
N ALA A 195 4.03 -25.10 7.98
CA ALA A 195 4.69 -23.80 8.08
C ALA A 195 6.16 -23.94 7.65
N GLN A 196 6.78 -22.83 7.24
CA GLN A 196 8.20 -22.84 6.92
C GLN A 196 9.00 -23.18 8.19
N GLU A 197 10.13 -23.87 8.05
CA GLU A 197 10.96 -24.27 9.20
C GLU A 197 11.40 -23.08 10.08
N ILE A 198 11.51 -21.89 9.48
CA ILE A 198 11.89 -20.65 10.17
C ILE A 198 10.71 -19.93 10.85
N THR A 199 9.47 -20.43 10.71
CA THR A 199 8.29 -19.78 11.28
C THR A 199 8.40 -19.78 12.81
N PRO A 200 8.38 -18.61 13.48
CA PRO A 200 8.37 -18.56 14.93
C PRO A 200 7.16 -19.31 15.48
N VAL A 201 7.34 -20.06 16.58
CA VAL A 201 6.27 -20.87 17.19
C VAL A 201 5.00 -20.08 17.49
N MET A 202 5.14 -18.79 17.83
CA MET A 202 4.02 -17.88 18.10
C MET A 202 3.24 -17.44 16.86
N LEU A 203 3.73 -17.72 15.65
CA LEU A 203 3.09 -17.43 14.37
C LEU A 203 2.65 -18.71 13.63
N ASP A 204 2.88 -19.90 14.20
CA ASP A 204 2.48 -21.18 13.61
C ASP A 204 1.00 -21.49 13.92
N TYR A 205 0.18 -21.53 12.87
CA TYR A 205 -1.26 -21.82 13.01
C TYR A 205 -1.54 -23.24 13.53
N LYS A 206 -0.69 -24.23 13.22
CA LYS A 206 -0.87 -25.59 13.72
C LYS A 206 -0.68 -25.63 15.23
N ILE A 207 0.34 -24.95 15.75
CA ILE A 207 0.57 -24.84 17.19
C ILE A 207 -0.65 -24.23 17.88
N HIS A 208 -1.17 -23.12 17.37
CA HIS A 208 -2.36 -22.47 17.95
C HIS A 208 -3.61 -23.34 17.84
N ALA A 209 -3.84 -23.98 16.69
CA ALA A 209 -5.00 -24.84 16.49
C ALA A 209 -4.99 -26.09 17.39
N ASP A 210 -3.85 -26.79 17.48
CA ASP A 210 -3.70 -28.00 18.30
C ASP A 210 -3.84 -27.69 19.80
N ASN A 211 -3.50 -26.46 20.22
CA ASN A 211 -3.60 -26.01 21.61
C ASN A 211 -4.83 -25.13 21.87
N ASN A 212 -5.81 -25.06 20.97
CA ASN A 212 -7.03 -24.26 21.11
C ASN A 212 -6.79 -22.78 21.48
N SER A 213 -5.76 -22.15 20.90
CA SER A 213 -5.29 -20.78 21.22
C SER A 213 -4.70 -20.61 22.63
N LEU A 214 -4.36 -21.71 23.32
CA LEU A 214 -3.83 -21.73 24.70
C LEU A 214 -2.38 -22.23 24.79
N TYR A 215 -1.62 -22.19 23.68
CA TYR A 215 -0.22 -22.63 23.66
C TYR A 215 0.64 -21.83 24.65
N ASN A 216 0.44 -20.51 24.71
CA ASN A 216 1.03 -19.61 25.69
C ASN A 216 -0.08 -18.82 26.41
N THR A 217 0.29 -17.87 27.27
CA THR A 217 -0.67 -16.97 27.93
C THR A 217 -1.42 -16.13 26.88
N PRO A 218 -2.75 -16.34 26.70
CA PRO A 218 -3.51 -15.58 25.72
C PRO A 218 -3.91 -14.20 26.29
N PRO A 219 -4.37 -13.26 25.46
CA PRO A 219 -4.94 -11.99 25.90
C PRO A 219 -6.34 -12.19 26.53
N CYS A 220 -6.40 -12.86 27.69
CA CYS A 220 -7.63 -13.37 28.31
C CYS A 220 -8.74 -12.32 28.40
N TYR A 221 -8.43 -11.13 28.93
CA TYR A 221 -9.43 -10.07 29.09
C TYR A 221 -9.93 -9.53 27.75
N GLY A 222 -9.04 -9.43 26.76
CA GLY A 222 -9.43 -9.04 25.40
C GLY A 222 -10.38 -10.06 24.77
N ILE A 223 -10.11 -11.36 24.95
CA ILE A 223 -10.97 -12.45 24.47
C ILE A 223 -12.34 -12.41 25.18
N TYR A 224 -12.36 -12.23 26.50
CA TYR A 224 -13.59 -12.07 27.28
C TYR A 224 -14.46 -10.92 26.74
N MET A 225 -13.86 -9.75 26.49
CA MET A 225 -14.56 -8.60 25.93
C MET A 225 -15.12 -8.88 24.53
N CYS A 226 -14.38 -9.61 23.67
CA CYS A 226 -14.90 -10.04 22.36
C CYS A 226 -16.12 -10.97 22.53
N GLY A 227 -16.06 -11.90 23.49
CA GLY A 227 -17.18 -12.79 23.83
C GLY A 227 -18.47 -12.04 24.18
N LEU A 228 -18.37 -11.02 25.05
CA LEU A 228 -19.50 -10.16 25.40
C LEU A 228 -20.07 -9.41 24.18
N VAL A 229 -19.21 -8.93 23.29
CA VAL A 229 -19.66 -8.26 22.06
C VAL A 229 -20.39 -9.25 21.15
N PHE A 230 -19.91 -10.48 21.00
CA PHE A 230 -20.59 -11.50 20.20
C PHE A 230 -21.96 -11.88 20.77
N GLU A 231 -22.06 -12.03 22.09
CA GLU A 231 -23.33 -12.27 22.79
C GLU A 231 -24.34 -11.15 22.52
N ASP A 232 -23.92 -9.89 22.63
CA ASP A 232 -24.75 -8.73 22.33
C ASP A 232 -25.18 -8.68 20.85
N LEU A 233 -24.28 -8.94 19.90
CA LEU A 233 -24.62 -9.00 18.48
C LEU A 233 -25.68 -10.08 18.18
N LEU A 234 -25.61 -11.23 18.86
CA LEU A 234 -26.63 -12.28 18.76
C LEU A 234 -27.96 -11.82 19.39
N ALA A 235 -27.94 -11.21 20.57
CA ALA A 235 -29.12 -10.67 21.24
C ALA A 235 -29.81 -9.57 20.41
N GLN A 236 -29.04 -8.83 19.60
CA GLN A 236 -29.56 -7.85 18.65
C GLN A 236 -30.22 -8.44 17.38
N GLY A 237 -30.31 -9.77 17.26
CA GLY A 237 -30.89 -10.46 16.11
C GLY A 237 -29.86 -10.98 15.10
N GLY A 238 -28.57 -10.95 15.43
CA GLY A 238 -27.48 -11.45 14.59
C GLY A 238 -27.15 -10.55 13.40
N LEU A 239 -26.25 -11.04 12.53
CA LEU A 239 -25.57 -10.21 11.53
C LEU A 239 -26.50 -9.63 10.45
N VAL A 240 -27.65 -10.24 10.18
CA VAL A 240 -28.65 -9.71 9.25
C VAL A 240 -29.26 -8.41 9.79
N GLU A 241 -29.61 -8.35 11.08
CA GLU A 241 -30.13 -7.14 11.70
C GLU A 241 -29.04 -6.08 11.88
N ILE A 242 -27.81 -6.51 12.18
CA ILE A 242 -26.65 -5.61 12.24
C ILE A 242 -26.40 -4.94 10.89
N GLU A 243 -26.45 -5.69 9.79
CA GLU A 243 -26.30 -5.15 8.44
C GLU A 243 -27.38 -4.10 8.14
N LYS A 244 -28.66 -4.39 8.42
CA LYS A 244 -29.76 -3.42 8.25
C LYS A 244 -29.51 -2.12 8.99
N LYS A 245 -29.06 -2.19 10.25
CA LYS A 245 -28.70 -1.01 11.07
C LYS A 245 -27.54 -0.24 10.44
N ASN A 246 -26.51 -0.95 9.98
CA ASN A 246 -25.33 -0.34 9.37
C ASN A 246 -25.64 0.34 8.03
N VAL A 247 -26.45 -0.30 7.17
CA VAL A 247 -26.96 0.29 5.92
C VAL A 247 -27.73 1.56 6.23
N LYS A 248 -28.68 1.53 7.18
CA LYS A 248 -29.47 2.71 7.55
C LYS A 248 -28.59 3.88 8.01
N LYS A 249 -27.63 3.62 8.92
CA LYS A 249 -26.70 4.65 9.42
C LYS A 249 -25.88 5.26 8.28
N ALA A 250 -25.24 4.43 7.46
CA ALA A 250 -24.39 4.89 6.37
C ALA A 250 -25.19 5.70 5.33
N GLN A 251 -26.40 5.24 4.99
CA GLN A 251 -27.28 5.91 4.03
C GLN A 251 -27.59 7.35 4.46
N ILE A 252 -27.99 7.56 5.71
CA ILE A 252 -28.29 8.90 6.25
C ILE A 252 -27.12 9.87 6.08
N LEU A 253 -25.89 9.40 6.33
CA LEU A 253 -24.69 10.23 6.18
C LEU A 253 -24.31 10.46 4.70
N TYR A 254 -24.38 9.42 3.87
CA TYR A 254 -24.08 9.55 2.44
C TYR A 254 -25.09 10.42 1.71
N ASP A 255 -26.37 10.37 2.07
CA ASP A 255 -27.41 11.26 1.52
C ASP A 255 -27.11 12.71 1.88
N ALA A 256 -26.76 12.99 3.14
CA ALA A 256 -26.37 14.34 3.55
C ALA A 256 -25.16 14.88 2.76
N ILE A 257 -24.19 14.02 2.42
CA ILE A 257 -23.05 14.39 1.58
C ILE A 257 -23.50 14.64 0.13
N ASP A 258 -24.24 13.71 -0.47
CA ASP A 258 -24.65 13.77 -1.88
C ASP A 258 -25.64 14.92 -2.16
N GLU A 259 -26.51 15.26 -1.20
CA GLU A 259 -27.49 16.34 -1.29
C GLU A 259 -26.89 17.73 -1.00
N SER A 260 -25.65 17.80 -0.52
CA SER A 260 -24.98 19.04 -0.12
C SER A 260 -24.60 19.97 -1.27
N LYS A 261 -24.95 19.62 -2.52
CA LYS A 261 -24.58 20.36 -3.75
C LYS A 261 -23.07 20.61 -3.86
N GLY A 262 -22.26 19.67 -3.37
CA GLY A 262 -20.80 19.69 -3.45
C GLY A 262 -20.09 20.39 -2.29
N PHE A 263 -20.83 20.91 -1.30
CA PHE A 263 -20.23 21.47 -0.07
C PHE A 263 -19.44 20.40 0.70
N TYR A 264 -20.01 19.21 0.82
CA TYR A 264 -19.34 18.00 1.29
C TYR A 264 -19.07 17.06 0.11
N ARG A 265 -17.90 16.43 0.05
CA ARG A 265 -17.52 15.53 -1.05
C ARG A 265 -16.96 14.22 -0.52
N CYS A 266 -17.62 13.12 -0.85
CA CYS A 266 -17.02 11.79 -0.71
C CYS A 266 -16.36 11.39 -2.03
N PRO A 267 -15.05 11.09 -2.06
CA PRO A 267 -14.34 10.77 -3.31
C PRO A 267 -14.63 9.35 -3.82
N VAL A 268 -15.40 8.56 -3.08
CA VAL A 268 -15.59 7.13 -3.34
C VAL A 268 -16.74 6.89 -4.30
N GLU A 269 -16.50 6.03 -5.29
CA GLU A 269 -17.52 5.53 -6.21
C GLU A 269 -18.66 4.87 -5.41
N LYS A 270 -19.91 5.17 -5.77
CA LYS A 270 -21.09 4.87 -4.95
C LYS A 270 -21.24 3.38 -4.63
N SER A 271 -20.98 2.50 -5.60
CA SER A 271 -21.16 1.06 -5.42
C SER A 271 -20.20 0.44 -4.41
N VAL A 272 -19.06 1.07 -4.13
CA VAL A 272 -18.03 0.58 -3.19
C VAL A 272 -17.84 1.44 -1.95
N ARG A 273 -18.75 2.38 -1.68
CA ARG A 273 -18.76 3.20 -0.46
C ARG A 273 -18.87 2.34 0.79
N SER A 274 -17.93 2.47 1.71
CA SER A 274 -17.91 1.70 2.96
C SER A 274 -19.11 2.01 3.87
N LEU A 275 -19.73 0.96 4.43
CA LEU A 275 -20.72 1.13 5.50
C LEU A 275 -20.10 1.53 6.84
N MET A 276 -18.78 1.37 7.00
CA MET A 276 -18.07 1.50 8.27
C MET A 276 -17.26 2.79 8.38
N ASN A 277 -16.66 3.25 7.29
CA ASN A 277 -15.75 4.40 7.31
C ASN A 277 -16.08 5.35 6.15
N VAL A 278 -16.61 6.52 6.48
CA VAL A 278 -17.07 7.51 5.51
C VAL A 278 -16.10 8.69 5.49
N PRO A 279 -15.14 8.74 4.54
CA PRO A 279 -14.32 9.92 4.33
C PRO A 279 -15.09 10.95 3.50
N PHE A 280 -14.93 12.21 3.88
CA PHE A 280 -15.45 13.33 3.11
C PHE A 280 -14.56 14.56 3.33
N THR A 281 -14.50 15.43 2.33
CA THR A 281 -13.83 16.74 2.41
C THR A 281 -14.85 17.85 2.28
N LEU A 282 -14.45 19.08 2.62
CA LEU A 282 -15.21 20.28 2.28
C LEU A 282 -14.72 20.85 0.95
N GLU A 283 -15.60 21.49 0.19
CA GLU A 283 -15.18 22.31 -0.95
C GLU A 283 -14.22 23.43 -0.50
N LYS A 284 -14.53 24.07 0.61
CA LYS A 284 -13.69 25.07 1.29
C LYS A 284 -12.82 24.38 2.34
N SER A 285 -11.70 23.79 1.90
CA SER A 285 -10.80 23.00 2.77
C SER A 285 -10.27 23.75 3.99
N GLU A 286 -10.19 25.08 3.94
CA GLU A 286 -9.81 25.94 5.06
C GLU A 286 -10.78 25.86 6.25
N LEU A 287 -12.02 25.41 6.03
CA LEU A 287 -13.05 25.23 7.06
C LEU A 287 -12.97 23.87 7.77
N GLU A 288 -12.16 22.92 7.29
CA GLU A 288 -12.09 21.56 7.86
C GLU A 288 -11.65 21.57 9.33
N ALA A 289 -10.72 22.45 9.70
CA ALA A 289 -10.27 22.60 11.08
C ALA A 289 -11.36 23.18 11.99
N GLU A 290 -12.15 24.13 11.50
CA GLU A 290 -13.32 24.67 12.21
C GLU A 290 -14.40 23.59 12.37
N PHE A 291 -14.72 22.86 11.30
CA PHE A 291 -15.69 21.76 11.33
C PHE A 291 -15.36 20.74 12.42
N VAL A 292 -14.12 20.25 12.46
CA VAL A 292 -13.68 19.27 13.47
C VAL A 292 -13.74 19.86 14.89
N LYS A 293 -13.37 21.14 15.06
CA LYS A 293 -13.36 21.80 16.37
C LYS A 293 -14.78 22.05 16.89
N GLU A 294 -15.70 22.53 16.05
CA GLU A 294 -17.09 22.79 16.45
C GLU A 294 -17.84 21.48 16.69
N ALA A 295 -17.64 20.46 15.86
CA ALA A 295 -18.21 19.12 16.09
C ALA A 295 -17.76 18.55 17.45
N ALA A 296 -16.50 18.75 17.83
CA ALA A 296 -15.97 18.31 19.12
C ALA A 296 -16.64 19.02 20.31
N LYS A 297 -16.97 20.32 20.20
CA LYS A 297 -17.76 21.04 21.22
C LYS A 297 -19.16 20.43 21.38
N GLU A 298 -19.71 19.89 20.31
CA GLU A 298 -20.96 19.14 20.31
C GLU A 298 -20.82 17.66 20.67
N LYS A 299 -19.68 17.25 21.25
CA LYS A 299 -19.39 15.87 21.69
C LYS A 299 -19.28 14.87 20.54
N MET A 300 -18.95 15.31 19.32
CA MET A 300 -18.62 14.46 18.19
C MET A 300 -17.11 14.55 17.91
N VAL A 301 -16.37 13.58 18.45
CA VAL A 301 -14.90 13.59 18.46
C VAL A 301 -14.31 12.67 17.39
N GLN A 302 -12.99 12.79 17.16
CA GLN A 302 -12.22 11.93 16.24
C GLN A 302 -12.69 11.93 14.78
N LEU A 303 -13.35 13.00 14.34
CA LEU A 303 -13.79 13.17 12.95
C LEU A 303 -12.67 13.57 11.99
N LYS A 304 -11.48 13.94 12.48
CA LYS A 304 -10.36 14.34 11.61
C LYS A 304 -9.95 13.20 10.68
N GLY A 305 -9.86 13.49 9.38
CA GLY A 305 -9.45 12.55 8.35
C GLY A 305 -7.97 12.17 8.45
N HIS A 306 -7.57 11.19 7.64
CA HIS A 306 -6.18 10.75 7.60
C HIS A 306 -5.29 11.81 6.92
N ARG A 307 -4.04 11.95 7.40
CA ARG A 307 -3.09 12.98 6.93
C ARG A 307 -2.83 12.98 5.42
N SER A 308 -3.02 11.85 4.73
CA SER A 308 -2.80 11.73 3.29
C SER A 308 -3.97 12.24 2.44
N VAL A 309 -5.17 12.35 3.00
CA VAL A 309 -6.39 12.74 2.27
C VAL A 309 -7.05 14.01 2.83
N GLY A 310 -6.60 14.50 3.99
CA GLY A 310 -7.20 15.67 4.64
C GLY A 310 -8.63 15.39 5.10
N GLY A 311 -9.46 16.44 5.19
CA GLY A 311 -10.89 16.30 5.44
C GLY A 311 -11.26 15.65 6.76
N MET A 312 -12.41 14.98 6.72
CA MET A 312 -12.99 14.25 7.82
C MET A 312 -13.13 12.77 7.46
N ARG A 313 -13.24 11.96 8.50
CA ARG A 313 -13.64 10.57 8.39
C ARG A 313 -14.54 10.20 9.56
N ALA A 314 -15.81 9.93 9.27
CA ALA A 314 -16.73 9.36 10.24
C ALA A 314 -16.61 7.83 10.23
N SER A 315 -16.14 7.24 11.34
CA SER A 315 -16.16 5.78 11.51
C SER A 315 -17.42 5.39 12.30
N ILE A 316 -18.31 4.65 11.64
CA ILE A 316 -19.68 4.37 12.08
C ILE A 316 -19.91 2.86 12.25
N TYR A 317 -18.98 2.22 12.96
CA TYR A 317 -18.96 0.79 13.31
C TYR A 317 -20.26 0.30 13.97
N ASN A 318 -20.39 -1.02 14.19
CA ASN A 318 -21.60 -1.64 14.75
C ASN A 318 -22.15 -0.90 15.97
N ALA A 319 -21.26 -0.58 16.93
CA ALA A 319 -21.58 0.08 18.18
C ALA A 319 -21.86 1.59 18.06
N MET A 320 -21.68 2.22 16.89
CA MET A 320 -22.09 3.60 16.68
C MET A 320 -23.62 3.70 16.74
N PRO A 321 -24.19 4.45 17.70
CA PRO A 321 -25.64 4.64 17.77
C PRO A 321 -26.16 5.40 16.57
N LEU A 322 -27.38 5.08 16.12
CA LEU A 322 -28.07 5.81 15.04
C LEU A 322 -28.15 7.31 15.35
N ALA A 323 -28.49 7.66 16.58
CA ALA A 323 -28.58 9.05 17.06
C ALA A 323 -27.25 9.82 16.92
N GLY A 324 -26.10 9.14 16.98
CA GLY A 324 -24.80 9.77 16.74
C GLY A 324 -24.61 10.21 15.29
N VAL A 325 -25.09 9.39 14.34
CA VAL A 325 -25.06 9.73 12.90
C VAL A 325 -26.07 10.81 12.56
N GLU A 326 -27.29 10.73 13.13
CA GLU A 326 -28.32 11.76 12.96
C GLU A 326 -27.84 13.12 13.49
N LYS A 327 -27.15 13.13 14.64
CA LYS A 327 -26.55 14.34 15.19
C LYS A 327 -25.46 14.93 14.28
N LEU A 328 -24.59 14.08 13.72
CA LEU A 328 -23.58 14.52 12.76
C LEU A 328 -24.21 15.15 11.52
N VAL A 329 -25.27 14.55 10.98
CA VAL A 329 -25.98 15.09 9.81
C VAL A 329 -26.71 16.39 10.13
N ALA A 330 -27.32 16.53 11.30
CA ALA A 330 -27.89 17.81 11.74
C ALA A 330 -26.81 18.91 11.81
N PHE A 331 -25.68 18.62 12.46
CA PHE A 331 -24.54 19.53 12.50
C PHE A 331 -24.00 19.88 11.11
N MET A 332 -23.91 18.92 10.19
CA MET A 332 -23.50 19.17 8.81
C MET A 332 -24.45 20.15 8.09
N LYS A 333 -25.77 20.01 8.30
CA LYS A 333 -26.75 20.94 7.72
C LYS A 333 -26.59 22.36 8.28
N ASP A 334 -26.40 22.49 9.60
CA ASP A 334 -26.20 23.79 10.25
C ASP A 334 -24.88 24.44 9.83
N PHE A 335 -23.80 23.65 9.75
CA PHE A 335 -22.49 24.11 9.31
C PHE A 335 -22.54 24.57 7.84
N GLN A 336 -23.21 23.81 6.97
CA GLN A 336 -23.42 24.22 5.59
C GLN A 336 -24.28 25.49 5.51
N ALA A 337 -25.36 25.63 6.29
CA ALA A 337 -26.18 26.85 6.28
C ALA A 337 -25.40 28.10 6.72
N LYS A 338 -24.43 27.94 7.63
CA LYS A 338 -23.57 29.03 8.13
C LYS A 338 -22.46 29.43 7.15
N HIS A 339 -21.96 28.51 6.33
CA HIS A 339 -20.73 28.69 5.54
C HIS A 339 -20.88 28.46 4.01
N GLY A 340 -22.06 28.00 3.57
CA GLY A 340 -22.38 27.58 2.21
C GLY A 340 -22.77 28.68 1.23
#